data_AF-A0A1T4WE49-F1
#
_entry.id   AF-A0A1T4WE49-F1
#
_cell.length_a   1.000
_cell.length_b   1.000
_cell.length_c   1.000
_cell.angle_alpha   90.00
_cell.angle_beta   90.00
_cell.angle_gamma   90.00
#
_symmetry.space_group_name_H-M   'P 1'
#
loop_
_entity.id
_entity.type
_entity.pdbx_description
1 polymer ?
#
loop_
_entity_poly.entity_id
_entity_poly.type
_entity_poly.pdbx_seq_one_letter_code
_entity_poly.pdbx_strand_id
1 'polypeptide(L)'
;MPTPNDRGPHRPRTNIQYHVENGWAVPDQPQPQPRRTSTQEQRRAAARRARAKRRRLRQLALIGTACGILVVSGVITALLPAKGADAPLTSDAPANTRLVAPVPYAGSNGSTGTAQPLNWGTVGPQRQSADTGYTYTALPAAPAALPAFGRVDTSWFADAAFLGDSLTAGFCVNEYNIDVGGALVCGYEGISPNTVVNRATVTSPDRGEEVPLDVLAAAQPAKLYILIGTNALVQPGNDDSFLAYYGKMLDDLRTALPNTVFYVQSVLPATQEKVADSLPGLAPDRLAVINAAIQQLCAERGCYYLDLSAEFADDAGYLSTEFSQPDGVHLTVSGYSRWVSYLCTHVPYSKDNPYQAGSTYYLSEDMKGLLSDLP
;
A
#
# COMPACT_ATOMS: atom_id res chain seq x y z
N MET A 1 8.16 44.51 -36.60
CA MET A 1 7.91 43.05 -36.63
C MET A 1 9.25 42.33 -36.51
N PRO A 2 9.50 41.57 -35.43
CA PRO A 2 10.55 40.57 -35.41
C PRO A 2 9.97 39.15 -35.37
N THR A 3 10.57 38.26 -36.15
CA THR A 3 10.48 36.79 -36.06
C THR A 3 11.70 36.24 -35.28
N PRO A 4 11.90 34.92 -35.13
CA PRO A 4 11.70 34.18 -33.88
C PRO A 4 13.03 33.60 -33.36
N ASN A 5 13.05 32.93 -32.19
CA ASN A 5 13.90 31.73 -32.04
C ASN A 5 13.67 30.93 -30.75
N ASP A 6 13.43 29.64 -30.98
CA ASP A 6 13.92 28.45 -30.30
C ASP A 6 14.66 28.61 -28.95
N ARG A 7 14.17 27.86 -27.96
CA ARG A 7 14.99 27.38 -26.84
C ARG A 7 14.80 25.89 -26.64
N GLY A 8 15.88 25.14 -26.92
CA GLY A 8 16.02 23.71 -26.65
C GLY A 8 16.18 23.37 -25.15
N PRO A 9 16.51 22.11 -24.83
CA PRO A 9 16.31 21.53 -23.50
C PRO A 9 17.32 22.03 -22.45
N HIS A 10 16.80 22.32 -21.25
CA HIS A 10 17.55 22.77 -20.09
C HIS A 10 18.56 21.71 -19.59
N ARG A 11 19.84 22.07 -19.55
CA ARG A 11 20.88 21.39 -18.75
C ARG A 11 20.87 21.88 -17.29
N PRO A 12 21.25 21.03 -16.31
CA PRO A 12 21.24 21.40 -14.90
C PRO A 12 22.27 22.48 -14.59
N ARG A 13 21.85 23.52 -13.86
CA ARG A 13 22.72 24.58 -13.34
C ARG A 13 23.52 24.05 -12.14
N THR A 14 24.84 23.96 -12.28
CA THR A 14 25.76 23.87 -11.13
C THR A 14 25.87 25.25 -10.49
N ASN A 15 25.42 25.39 -9.24
CA ASN A 15 25.64 26.60 -8.44
C ASN A 15 27.14 26.70 -8.10
N ILE A 16 27.88 27.50 -8.85
CA ILE A 16 29.27 27.86 -8.53
C ILE A 16 29.22 29.18 -7.77
N GLN A 17 29.69 29.17 -6.53
CA GLN A 17 29.89 30.39 -5.73
C GLN A 17 31.21 31.06 -6.13
N TYR A 18 31.21 32.39 -6.07
CA TYR A 18 32.36 33.23 -6.41
C TYR A 18 32.68 34.13 -5.22
N HIS A 19 33.97 34.39 -4.99
CA HIS A 19 34.43 35.44 -4.09
C HIS A 19 35.30 36.45 -4.86
N VAL A 20 35.47 37.66 -4.30
CA VAL A 20 36.23 38.75 -4.94
C VAL A 20 37.62 38.82 -4.33
N GLU A 21 38.65 38.67 -5.16
CA GLU A 21 40.06 38.83 -4.79
C GLU A 21 40.74 39.79 -5.78
N ASN A 22 41.43 40.81 -5.27
CA ASN A 22 42.12 41.84 -6.07
C ASN A 22 41.26 42.49 -7.18
N GLY A 23 39.96 42.69 -6.90
CA GLY A 23 39.03 43.33 -7.83
C GLY A 23 38.49 42.42 -8.95
N TRP A 24 38.79 41.11 -8.91
CA TRP A 24 38.29 40.13 -9.87
C TRP A 24 37.48 39.02 -9.18
N ALA A 25 36.46 38.52 -9.86
CA ALA A 25 35.63 37.41 -9.36
C ALA A 25 36.32 36.08 -9.65
N VAL A 26 36.65 35.33 -8.59
CA VAL A 26 37.32 34.03 -8.64
C VAL A 26 36.33 32.93 -8.21
N PRO A 27 36.15 31.84 -8.98
CA PRO A 27 35.27 30.74 -8.61
C PRO A 27 35.86 29.88 -7.49
N ASP A 28 35.04 29.51 -6.51
CA ASP A 28 35.44 28.60 -5.42
C ASP A 28 35.72 27.20 -5.96
N GLN A 29 36.85 26.60 -5.58
CA GLN A 29 37.14 25.19 -5.91
C GLN A 29 36.29 24.24 -5.06
N PRO A 30 35.65 23.21 -5.66
CA PRO A 30 34.89 22.23 -4.91
C PRO A 30 35.81 21.39 -4.00
N GLN A 31 35.48 21.32 -2.71
CA GLN A 31 36.19 20.47 -1.76
C GLN A 31 36.09 18.98 -2.16
N PRO A 32 37.19 18.20 -2.12
CA PRO A 32 37.14 16.77 -2.39
C PRO A 32 36.39 16.06 -1.25
N GLN A 33 35.36 15.28 -1.61
CA GLN A 33 34.63 14.44 -0.65
C GLN A 33 35.59 13.41 -0.01
N PRO A 34 35.43 13.10 1.29
CA PRO A 34 36.30 12.15 1.98
C PRO A 34 36.14 10.74 1.40
N ARG A 35 37.28 10.14 1.02
CA ARG A 35 37.36 8.76 0.52
C ARG A 35 36.92 7.78 1.61
N ARG A 36 35.90 6.97 1.35
CA ARG A 36 35.41 5.92 2.26
C ARG A 36 36.54 4.92 2.58
N THR A 37 36.69 4.57 3.85
CA THR A 37 37.78 3.70 4.32
C THR A 37 37.51 2.23 3.99
N SER A 38 38.56 1.51 3.56
CA SER A 38 38.51 0.10 3.12
C SER A 38 37.93 -0.87 4.17
N THR A 39 38.04 -0.52 5.44
CA THR A 39 37.52 -1.29 6.58
C THR A 39 35.99 -1.30 6.65
N GLN A 40 35.31 -0.25 6.17
CA GLN A 40 33.85 -0.17 6.21
C GLN A 40 33.19 -1.03 5.12
N GLU A 41 33.82 -1.12 3.95
CA GLU A 41 33.38 -2.00 2.86
C GLU A 41 33.62 -3.47 3.20
N GLN A 42 34.76 -3.81 3.81
CA GLN A 42 35.06 -5.17 4.26
C GLN A 42 34.07 -5.66 5.32
N ARG A 43 33.67 -4.79 6.28
CA ARG A 43 32.63 -5.10 7.28
C ARG A 43 31.26 -5.34 6.64
N ARG A 44 30.89 -4.55 5.63
CA ARG A 44 29.63 -4.72 4.89
C ARG A 44 29.64 -6.00 4.04
N ALA A 45 30.75 -6.34 3.40
CA ALA A 45 30.90 -7.59 2.65
C ALA A 45 30.83 -8.83 3.56
N ALA A 46 31.44 -8.77 4.75
CA ALA A 46 31.35 -9.83 5.76
C ALA A 46 29.92 -10.00 6.29
N ALA A 47 29.20 -8.90 6.55
CA ALA A 47 27.79 -8.93 6.96
C ALA A 47 26.89 -9.54 5.88
N ARG A 48 27.11 -9.23 4.59
CA ARG A 48 26.37 -9.82 3.47
C ARG A 48 26.59 -11.34 3.36
N ARG A 49 27.84 -11.81 3.52
CA ARG A 49 28.16 -13.25 3.51
C ARG A 49 27.55 -14.00 4.70
N ALA A 50 27.53 -13.39 5.88
CA ALA A 50 26.88 -13.97 7.06
C ALA A 50 25.36 -14.10 6.89
N ARG A 51 24.70 -13.10 6.28
CA ARG A 51 23.26 -13.12 5.97
C ARG A 51 22.90 -14.20 4.95
N ALA A 52 23.69 -14.37 3.89
CA ALA A 52 23.48 -15.41 2.89
C ALA A 52 23.58 -16.83 3.48
N LYS A 53 24.53 -17.07 4.39
CA LYS A 53 24.69 -18.37 5.07
C LYS A 53 23.50 -18.70 5.98
N ARG A 54 22.96 -17.71 6.70
CA ARG A 54 21.77 -17.88 7.56
C ARG A 54 20.50 -18.13 6.76
N ARG A 55 20.33 -17.48 5.61
CA ARG A 55 19.19 -17.71 4.70
C ARG A 55 19.14 -19.15 4.19
N ARG A 56 20.30 -19.73 3.82
CA ARG A 56 20.39 -21.13 3.39
C ARG A 56 20.04 -22.12 4.51
N LEU A 57 20.50 -21.87 5.74
CA LEU A 57 20.16 -22.71 6.89
C LEU A 57 18.65 -22.68 7.21
N ARG A 58 18.00 -21.51 7.07
CA ARG A 58 16.55 -21.38 7.28
C ARG A 58 15.72 -22.03 6.17
N GLN A 59 16.18 -21.97 4.92
CA GLN A 59 15.53 -22.69 3.82
C GLN A 59 15.58 -24.21 4.01
N LEU A 60 16.69 -24.75 4.53
CA LEU A 60 16.79 -26.18 4.87
C LEU A 60 15.86 -26.57 6.03
N ALA A 61 15.71 -25.70 7.04
CA ALA A 61 14.77 -25.93 8.14
C ALA A 61 13.30 -25.94 7.69
N LEU A 62 12.92 -25.05 6.77
CA LEU A 62 11.56 -24.98 6.20
C LEU A 62 11.22 -26.21 5.33
N ILE A 63 12.19 -26.73 4.58
CA ILE A 63 11.98 -27.98 3.82
C ILE A 63 11.79 -29.16 4.79
N GLY A 64 12.53 -29.18 5.90
CA GLY A 64 12.37 -30.20 6.95
C GLY A 64 10.98 -30.18 7.60
N THR A 65 10.44 -29.00 7.92
CA THR A 65 9.10 -28.87 8.51
C THR A 65 7.99 -29.24 7.53
N ALA A 66 8.11 -28.88 6.25
CA ALA A 66 7.15 -29.27 5.21
C ALA A 66 7.10 -30.80 5.02
N CYS A 67 8.24 -31.48 5.03
CA CYS A 67 8.28 -32.95 4.99
C CYS A 67 7.62 -33.58 6.23
N GLY A 68 7.80 -32.99 7.41
CA GLY A 68 7.15 -33.46 8.64
C GLY A 68 5.62 -33.37 8.57
N ILE A 69 5.08 -32.27 8.05
CA ILE A 69 3.63 -32.06 7.90
C ILE A 69 3.02 -33.08 6.92
N LEU A 70 3.70 -33.39 5.82
CA LEU A 70 3.22 -34.37 4.85
C LEU A 70 3.16 -35.80 5.42
N VAL A 71 4.11 -36.17 6.29
CA VAL A 71 4.09 -37.47 6.99
C VAL A 71 2.91 -37.55 7.96
N VAL A 72 2.65 -36.48 8.72
CA VAL A 72 1.51 -36.44 9.66
C VAL A 72 0.17 -36.49 8.92
N SER A 73 0.05 -35.79 7.78
CA SER A 73 -1.16 -35.81 6.94
C SER A 73 -1.44 -37.19 6.32
N GLY A 74 -0.39 -37.92 5.92
CA GLY A 74 -0.51 -39.30 5.43
C GLY A 74 -1.04 -40.28 6.48
N VAL A 75 -0.66 -40.10 7.76
CA VAL A 75 -1.13 -40.95 8.87
C VAL A 75 -2.61 -40.70 9.20
N ILE A 76 -3.09 -39.45 9.09
CA ILE A 76 -4.49 -39.09 9.36
C ILE A 76 -5.44 -39.69 8.32
N THR A 77 -5.01 -39.75 7.05
CA THR A 77 -5.82 -40.29 5.95
C THR A 77 -6.01 -41.82 6.03
N ALA A 78 -5.12 -42.53 6.72
CA ALA A 78 -5.20 -43.99 6.91
C ALA A 78 -6.15 -44.43 8.05
N LEU A 79 -6.63 -43.50 8.88
CA LEU A 79 -7.39 -43.79 10.11
C LEU A 79 -8.90 -43.46 10.03
N LEU A 80 -9.41 -43.06 8.87
CA LEU A 80 -10.83 -42.77 8.67
C LEU A 80 -11.58 -43.97 8.04
N PRO A 81 -12.71 -44.42 8.62
CA PRO A 81 -13.49 -45.53 8.07
C PRO A 81 -14.43 -45.08 6.94
N ALA A 82 -14.46 -45.84 5.85
CA ALA A 82 -15.36 -45.67 4.72
C ALA A 82 -16.78 -46.15 5.05
N LYS A 83 -17.81 -45.41 4.58
CA LYS A 83 -19.23 -45.78 4.73
C LYS A 83 -19.88 -45.92 3.33
N GLY A 84 -20.56 -47.06 3.16
CA GLY A 84 -20.88 -47.72 1.89
C GLY A 84 -22.17 -47.35 1.13
N ALA A 85 -22.29 -47.96 -0.05
CA ALA A 85 -23.45 -48.07 -0.95
C ALA A 85 -24.43 -49.19 -0.45
N ASP A 86 -25.72 -49.33 -0.85
CA ASP A 86 -26.33 -49.49 -2.19
C ASP A 86 -27.91 -49.36 -2.21
N ALA A 87 -28.44 -48.92 -3.38
CA ALA A 87 -29.68 -49.13 -4.22
C ALA A 87 -30.98 -49.90 -3.74
N PRO A 88 -32.19 -49.86 -4.41
CA PRO A 88 -32.44 -49.73 -5.88
C PRO A 88 -33.70 -48.97 -6.43
N LEU A 89 -33.87 -49.08 -7.76
CA LEU A 89 -34.65 -48.36 -8.80
C LEU A 89 -36.18 -48.64 -8.89
N THR A 90 -36.98 -47.69 -9.45
CA THR A 90 -37.71 -47.78 -10.75
C THR A 90 -38.44 -46.47 -11.16
N SER A 91 -38.58 -46.32 -12.48
CA SER A 91 -39.11 -45.30 -13.41
C SER A 91 -40.40 -44.51 -13.10
N ASP A 92 -40.45 -43.22 -13.47
CA ASP A 92 -40.99 -42.72 -14.76
C ASP A 92 -40.74 -41.20 -14.92
N ALA A 93 -40.47 -40.77 -16.16
CA ALA A 93 -40.24 -39.38 -16.59
C ALA A 93 -41.53 -38.83 -17.30
N PRO A 94 -41.68 -37.55 -17.74
CA PRO A 94 -40.63 -36.75 -18.41
C PRO A 94 -40.57 -35.21 -18.17
N ALA A 95 -39.45 -34.66 -18.67
CA ALA A 95 -39.18 -33.29 -19.16
C ALA A 95 -39.12 -32.15 -18.11
N ASN A 96 -38.11 -31.25 -18.07
CA ASN A 96 -37.58 -30.42 -19.15
C ASN A 96 -36.09 -30.00 -18.94
N THR A 97 -35.29 -30.25 -19.99
CA THR A 97 -34.24 -29.39 -20.58
C THR A 97 -32.95 -29.02 -19.81
N ARG A 98 -31.87 -29.77 -20.10
CA ARG A 98 -30.46 -29.33 -20.12
C ARG A 98 -30.20 -28.51 -21.40
N LEU A 99 -29.38 -27.46 -21.31
CA LEU A 99 -28.57 -26.99 -22.45
C LEU A 99 -27.11 -26.85 -22.01
N VAL A 100 -26.31 -27.77 -22.53
CA VAL A 100 -24.85 -27.75 -22.55
C VAL A 100 -24.42 -26.78 -23.68
N ALA A 101 -23.42 -25.96 -23.43
CA ALA A 101 -22.83 -25.04 -24.41
C ALA A 101 -22.29 -25.79 -25.65
N PRO A 102 -22.47 -25.30 -26.88
CA PRO A 102 -21.83 -25.89 -28.04
C PRO A 102 -20.39 -25.41 -28.15
N VAL A 103 -19.46 -26.37 -28.10
CA VAL A 103 -18.11 -26.24 -28.66
C VAL A 103 -18.22 -26.46 -30.18
N PRO A 104 -17.71 -25.57 -31.05
CA PRO A 104 -17.60 -25.90 -32.47
C PRO A 104 -16.30 -26.68 -32.70
N TYR A 105 -16.41 -27.98 -32.97
CA TYR A 105 -15.37 -28.72 -33.70
C TYR A 105 -15.92 -29.17 -35.05
N ALA A 106 -15.03 -29.06 -36.03
CA ALA A 106 -15.26 -29.14 -37.47
C ALA A 106 -16.00 -30.41 -37.94
N GLY A 107 -16.95 -30.20 -38.86
CA GLY A 107 -17.49 -31.22 -39.76
C GLY A 107 -17.18 -30.83 -41.20
N SER A 108 -16.49 -31.72 -41.90
CA SER A 108 -16.09 -31.62 -43.30
C SER A 108 -17.27 -31.49 -44.26
N ASN A 109 -17.26 -30.45 -45.09
CA ASN A 109 -17.59 -30.54 -46.52
C ASN A 109 -16.91 -29.38 -47.26
N GLY A 110 -16.30 -29.71 -48.40
CA GLY A 110 -15.31 -28.88 -49.08
C GLY A 110 -15.77 -27.48 -49.47
N SER A 111 -15.01 -26.50 -49.02
CA SER A 111 -14.75 -25.26 -49.75
C SER A 111 -13.49 -24.65 -49.16
N THR A 112 -12.54 -24.30 -50.01
CA THR A 112 -11.27 -23.64 -49.71
C THR A 112 -11.52 -22.27 -49.07
N GLY A 113 -11.70 -22.25 -47.75
CA GLY A 113 -11.65 -21.04 -46.94
C GLY A 113 -10.44 -21.12 -46.03
N THR A 114 -9.39 -20.38 -46.37
CA THR A 114 -8.27 -20.12 -45.45
C THR A 114 -8.84 -19.58 -44.15
N ALA A 115 -8.75 -20.34 -43.05
CA ALA A 115 -9.03 -19.82 -41.72
C ALA A 115 -8.01 -18.71 -41.47
N GLN A 116 -8.45 -17.46 -41.57
CA GLN A 116 -7.64 -16.30 -41.23
C GLN A 116 -7.35 -16.40 -39.72
N PRO A 117 -6.08 -16.46 -39.29
CA PRO A 117 -5.78 -16.41 -37.87
C PRO A 117 -6.38 -15.13 -37.30
N LEU A 118 -7.08 -15.26 -36.17
CA LEU A 118 -7.67 -14.14 -35.44
C LEU A 118 -6.55 -13.12 -35.18
N ASN A 119 -6.61 -11.98 -35.85
CA ASN A 119 -5.68 -10.89 -35.64
C ASN A 119 -6.13 -10.15 -34.38
N TRP A 120 -5.47 -10.44 -33.26
CA TRP A 120 -5.79 -9.85 -31.95
C TRP A 120 -5.49 -8.35 -31.85
N GLY A 121 -4.97 -7.72 -32.92
CA GLY A 121 -4.57 -6.31 -32.88
C GLY A 121 -3.60 -6.01 -31.74
N THR A 122 -3.39 -4.73 -31.46
CA THR A 122 -2.58 -4.31 -30.31
C THR A 122 -3.45 -4.37 -29.07
N VAL A 123 -3.51 -5.53 -28.42
CA VAL A 123 -4.08 -5.67 -27.07
C VAL A 123 -3.25 -4.80 -26.10
N GLY A 124 -3.80 -3.65 -25.72
CA GLY A 124 -3.15 -2.72 -24.79
C GLY A 124 -3.81 -1.34 -24.73
N PRO A 125 -3.47 -0.54 -23.72
CA PRO A 125 -4.02 0.80 -23.55
C PRO A 125 -3.77 1.70 -24.79
N GLN A 126 -4.82 2.32 -25.33
CA GLN A 126 -4.72 3.18 -26.51
C GLN A 126 -4.46 4.64 -26.11
N ARG A 127 -3.45 5.26 -26.72
CA ARG A 127 -3.06 6.65 -26.45
C ARG A 127 -4.04 7.63 -27.09
N GLN A 128 -4.55 8.61 -26.32
CA GLN A 128 -5.31 9.73 -26.89
C GLN A 128 -4.42 10.55 -27.83
N SER A 129 -4.95 10.93 -29.00
CA SER A 129 -4.25 11.71 -30.02
C SER A 129 -5.07 12.93 -30.44
N ALA A 130 -4.42 13.91 -31.07
CA ALA A 130 -5.10 15.07 -31.63
C ALA A 130 -6.20 14.67 -32.64
N ASP A 131 -6.04 13.55 -33.32
CA ASP A 131 -6.96 13.05 -34.35
C ASP A 131 -8.22 12.39 -33.77
N THR A 132 -8.14 11.90 -32.51
CA THR A 132 -9.25 11.22 -31.82
C THR A 132 -10.00 12.11 -30.82
N GLY A 133 -9.52 13.34 -30.61
CA GLY A 133 -10.08 14.28 -29.65
C GLY A 133 -9.77 13.94 -28.18
N TYR A 134 -9.87 14.95 -27.31
CA TYR A 134 -9.75 14.80 -25.86
C TYR A 134 -11.13 14.89 -25.22
N THR A 135 -11.50 13.90 -24.41
CA THR A 135 -12.74 13.95 -23.64
C THR A 135 -12.44 14.56 -22.26
N TYR A 136 -12.89 15.78 -22.03
CA TYR A 136 -12.76 16.45 -20.73
C TYR A 136 -14.07 16.30 -19.95
N THR A 137 -14.03 15.57 -18.85
CA THR A 137 -15.11 15.58 -17.84
C THR A 137 -14.68 16.54 -16.75
N ALA A 138 -15.53 17.50 -16.36
CA ALA A 138 -15.24 18.37 -15.23
C ALA A 138 -14.99 17.52 -13.98
N LEU A 139 -13.90 17.80 -13.25
CA LEU A 139 -13.61 17.10 -12.01
C LEU A 139 -14.71 17.42 -10.99
N PRO A 140 -15.36 16.42 -10.38
CA PRO A 140 -16.25 16.67 -9.25
C PRO A 140 -15.48 17.35 -8.10
N ALA A 141 -16.20 17.94 -7.15
CA ALA A 141 -15.59 18.46 -5.92
C ALA A 141 -14.65 17.40 -5.32
N ALA A 142 -13.45 17.80 -4.90
CA ALA A 142 -12.47 16.87 -4.37
C ALA A 142 -13.09 16.13 -3.17
N PRO A 143 -13.14 14.79 -3.21
CA PRO A 143 -13.79 14.02 -2.15
C PRO A 143 -13.00 14.18 -0.84
N ALA A 144 -13.73 14.15 0.28
CA ALA A 144 -13.15 14.34 1.61
C ALA A 144 -12.18 13.21 2.00
N ALA A 145 -12.41 12.00 1.50
CA ALA A 145 -11.47 10.89 1.51
C ALA A 145 -10.99 10.62 0.08
N LEU A 146 -9.74 10.21 -0.07
CA LEU A 146 -9.21 9.77 -1.34
C LEU A 146 -9.97 8.51 -1.77
N PRO A 147 -10.65 8.48 -2.92
CA PRO A 147 -11.52 7.38 -3.29
C PRO A 147 -10.73 6.23 -3.92
N ALA A 148 -11.37 5.06 -4.00
CA ALA A 148 -10.87 3.97 -4.83
C ALA A 148 -10.83 4.45 -6.29
N PHE A 149 -9.63 4.47 -6.87
CA PHE A 149 -9.43 5.04 -8.20
C PHE A 149 -8.23 4.40 -8.91
N GLY A 150 -8.52 3.31 -9.64
CA GLY A 150 -7.53 2.48 -10.31
C GLY A 150 -6.84 1.51 -9.36
N ARG A 151 -5.75 0.90 -9.82
CA ARG A 151 -4.90 0.02 -9.01
C ARG A 151 -3.44 0.20 -9.39
N VAL A 152 -2.57 0.22 -8.38
CA VAL A 152 -1.11 0.10 -8.52
C VAL A 152 -0.61 -1.17 -7.85
N ASP A 153 0.58 -1.62 -8.20
CA ASP A 153 1.28 -2.68 -7.46
C ASP A 153 2.12 -2.10 -6.30
N THR A 154 2.72 -2.96 -5.48
CA THR A 154 3.46 -2.54 -4.28
C THR A 154 4.69 -1.69 -4.59
N SER A 155 5.23 -1.71 -5.81
CA SER A 155 6.35 -0.83 -6.20
C SER A 155 6.00 0.65 -6.14
N TRP A 156 4.72 1.00 -6.13
CA TRP A 156 4.25 2.36 -5.83
C TRP A 156 4.78 2.91 -4.51
N PHE A 157 5.03 2.03 -3.52
CA PHE A 157 5.51 2.40 -2.20
C PHE A 157 7.04 2.40 -2.08
N ALA A 158 7.80 2.13 -3.15
CA ALA A 158 9.26 1.97 -3.09
C ALA A 158 10.03 3.24 -2.66
N ASP A 159 9.44 4.41 -2.87
CA ASP A 159 9.89 5.75 -2.48
C ASP A 159 9.06 6.32 -1.30
N ALA A 160 8.26 5.48 -0.65
CA ALA A 160 7.42 5.85 0.48
C ALA A 160 8.08 5.50 1.82
N ALA A 161 7.58 6.15 2.86
CA ALA A 161 7.72 5.70 4.24
C ALA A 161 6.35 5.51 4.88
N PHE A 162 6.27 4.60 5.85
CA PHE A 162 5.12 4.38 6.71
C PHE A 162 5.49 4.79 8.14
N LEU A 163 4.77 5.74 8.72
CA LEU A 163 4.89 6.13 10.12
C LEU A 163 3.64 5.67 10.85
N GLY A 164 3.80 4.82 11.87
CA GLY A 164 2.63 4.41 12.61
C GLY A 164 2.89 3.62 13.87
N ASP A 165 1.80 3.16 14.48
CA ASP A 165 1.82 2.39 15.71
C ASP A 165 2.10 0.89 15.49
N SER A 166 1.73 0.05 16.46
CA SER A 166 1.95 -1.40 16.42
C SER A 166 1.26 -2.06 15.22
N LEU A 167 0.16 -1.50 14.70
CA LEU A 167 -0.45 -1.94 13.45
C LEU A 167 0.52 -1.77 12.29
N THR A 168 1.20 -0.63 12.21
CA THR A 168 2.22 -0.38 11.18
C THR A 168 3.50 -1.18 11.41
N ALA A 169 3.83 -1.48 12.68
CA ALA A 169 4.97 -2.34 13.01
C ALA A 169 4.84 -3.72 12.37
N GLY A 170 3.62 -4.24 12.17
CA GLY A 170 3.39 -5.49 11.44
C GLY A 170 4.00 -5.54 10.03
N PHE A 171 4.23 -4.39 9.38
CA PHE A 171 4.93 -4.33 8.09
C PHE A 171 6.45 -4.59 8.20
N CYS A 172 7.05 -4.48 9.38
CA CYS A 172 8.49 -4.67 9.60
C CYS A 172 8.94 -6.12 9.30
N VAL A 173 10.21 -6.26 8.93
CA VAL A 173 10.82 -7.55 8.56
C VAL A 173 10.86 -8.52 9.74
N ASN A 174 11.08 -7.98 10.95
CA ASN A 174 11.12 -8.76 12.18
C ASN A 174 9.72 -9.01 12.80
N GLU A 175 8.64 -8.56 12.16
CA GLU A 175 7.25 -8.82 12.54
C GLU A 175 6.57 -9.77 11.53
N TYR A 176 5.50 -9.34 10.84
CA TYR A 176 4.84 -10.15 9.81
C TYR A 176 5.51 -10.06 8.42
N ASN A 177 6.45 -9.12 8.22
CA ASN A 177 7.16 -8.94 6.95
C ASN A 177 6.19 -8.80 5.75
N ILE A 178 5.17 -7.97 5.93
CA ILE A 178 4.20 -7.65 4.87
C ILE A 178 4.89 -6.86 3.76
N ASP A 179 4.67 -7.25 2.51
CA ASP A 179 5.28 -6.57 1.37
C ASP A 179 4.62 -5.22 1.08
N VAL A 180 5.38 -4.15 1.34
CA VAL A 180 5.05 -2.77 0.97
C VAL A 180 6.10 -2.21 -0.01
N GLY A 181 6.61 -3.05 -0.92
CA GLY A 181 7.42 -2.61 -2.05
C GLY A 181 8.80 -2.05 -1.71
N GLY A 182 9.31 -2.37 -0.53
CA GLY A 182 10.59 -1.85 -0.04
C GLY A 182 10.51 -0.46 0.62
N ALA A 183 9.31 0.02 0.95
CA ALA A 183 9.11 1.24 1.72
C ALA A 183 9.89 1.24 3.05
N LEU A 184 10.26 2.43 3.52
CA LEU A 184 10.80 2.61 4.86
C LEU A 184 9.67 2.46 5.90
N VAL A 185 9.74 1.43 6.74
CA VAL A 185 8.73 1.22 7.80
C VAL A 185 9.23 1.79 9.12
N CYS A 186 8.54 2.81 9.62
CA CYS A 186 8.67 3.46 10.93
C CYS A 186 7.42 3.11 11.77
N GLY A 187 7.22 1.81 12.00
CA GLY A 187 6.17 1.28 12.86
C GLY A 187 6.70 1.02 14.27
N TYR A 188 6.01 1.53 15.29
CA TYR A 188 6.49 1.49 16.67
C TYR A 188 5.35 1.15 17.64
N GLU A 189 5.62 0.23 18.57
CA GLU A 189 4.68 -0.09 19.63
C GLU A 189 4.47 1.12 20.56
N GLY A 190 3.21 1.40 20.92
CA GLY A 190 2.87 2.44 21.88
C GLY A 190 3.04 3.90 21.41
N ILE A 191 3.50 4.16 20.18
CA ILE A 191 3.70 5.52 19.69
C ILE A 191 2.36 6.28 19.60
N SER A 192 2.43 7.57 19.89
CA SER A 192 1.32 8.51 19.70
C SER A 192 1.83 9.83 19.11
N PRO A 193 0.95 10.78 18.74
CA PRO A 193 1.39 12.04 18.15
C PRO A 193 2.36 12.82 19.06
N ASN A 194 2.18 12.74 20.38
CA ASN A 194 3.08 13.39 21.33
C ASN A 194 4.52 12.86 21.27
N THR A 195 4.70 11.58 20.93
CA THR A 195 6.01 10.91 20.88
C THR A 195 6.83 11.49 19.74
N VAL A 196 6.19 11.71 18.59
CA VAL A 196 6.79 12.32 17.40
C VAL A 196 7.11 13.79 17.66
N VAL A 197 6.14 14.55 18.18
CA VAL A 197 6.29 15.99 18.50
C VAL A 197 7.43 16.23 19.49
N ASN A 198 7.53 15.41 20.54
CA ASN A 198 8.55 15.54 21.57
C ASN A 198 9.89 14.91 21.16
N ARG A 199 10.00 14.37 19.93
CA ARG A 199 11.21 13.72 19.41
C ARG A 199 11.73 12.64 20.35
N ALA A 200 10.82 11.90 20.96
CA ALA A 200 11.16 10.84 21.89
C ALA A 200 11.83 9.67 21.16
N THR A 201 12.76 9.02 21.84
CA THR A 201 13.37 7.77 21.37
C THR A 201 12.35 6.65 21.50
N VAL A 202 12.18 5.88 20.43
CA VAL A 202 11.35 4.68 20.37
C VAL A 202 12.16 3.51 19.82
N THR A 203 11.64 2.29 19.95
CA THR A 203 12.32 1.09 19.43
C THR A 203 11.65 0.62 18.14
N SER A 204 12.39 0.65 17.04
CA SER A 204 12.01 -0.02 15.78
C SER A 204 12.29 -1.52 15.88
N PRO A 205 11.36 -2.40 15.46
CA PRO A 205 11.62 -3.83 15.35
C PRO A 205 12.83 -4.17 14.47
N ASP A 206 13.10 -3.36 13.43
CA ASP A 206 14.14 -3.63 12.44
C ASP A 206 15.47 -2.92 12.71
N ARG A 207 15.42 -1.75 13.36
CA ARG A 207 16.55 -0.83 13.48
C ARG A 207 17.00 -0.51 14.91
N GLY A 208 16.22 -0.92 15.93
CA GLY A 208 16.51 -0.61 17.33
C GLY A 208 16.08 0.80 17.72
N GLU A 209 16.75 1.38 18.71
CA GLU A 209 16.43 2.72 19.22
C GLU A 209 16.68 3.81 18.18
N GLU A 210 15.67 4.65 17.95
CA GLU A 210 15.72 5.76 17.01
C GLU A 210 14.71 6.86 17.36
N VAL A 211 14.87 8.04 16.77
CA VAL A 211 13.89 9.11 16.80
C VAL A 211 13.15 9.11 15.46
N PRO A 212 11.82 8.88 15.40
CA PRO A 212 11.10 8.67 14.13
C PRO A 212 11.29 9.83 13.16
N LEU A 213 11.19 11.06 13.68
CA LEU A 213 11.34 12.27 12.87
C LEU A 213 12.73 12.40 12.25
N ASP A 214 13.79 11.94 12.92
CA ASP A 214 15.16 11.99 12.39
C ASP A 214 15.39 10.96 11.32
N VAL A 215 14.82 9.77 11.48
CA VAL A 215 14.86 8.72 10.47
C VAL A 215 14.16 9.17 9.20
N LEU A 216 12.96 9.75 9.33
CA LEU A 216 12.20 10.30 8.20
C LEU A 216 12.93 11.50 7.56
N ALA A 217 13.44 12.43 8.36
CA ALA A 217 14.17 13.60 7.87
C ALA A 217 15.46 13.22 7.15
N ALA A 218 16.14 12.15 7.57
CA ALA A 218 17.32 11.63 6.87
C ALA A 218 16.94 10.91 5.56
N ALA A 219 15.78 10.26 5.51
CA ALA A 219 15.33 9.50 4.35
C ALA A 219 14.70 10.37 3.25
N GLN A 220 14.03 11.47 3.61
CA GLN A 220 13.29 12.35 2.68
C GLN A 220 12.40 11.56 1.69
N PRO A 221 11.45 10.73 2.18
CA PRO A 221 10.59 9.93 1.30
C PRO A 221 9.72 10.84 0.42
N ALA A 222 9.39 10.41 -0.79
CA ALA A 222 8.48 11.16 -1.65
C ALA A 222 7.03 11.09 -1.14
N LYS A 223 6.69 10.00 -0.42
CA LYS A 223 5.36 9.77 0.17
C LYS A 223 5.48 9.34 1.62
N LEU A 224 4.60 9.83 2.49
CA LEU A 224 4.51 9.40 3.88
C LEU A 224 3.08 8.96 4.18
N TYR A 225 2.92 7.68 4.51
CA TYR A 225 1.67 7.09 5.00
C TYR A 225 1.67 7.09 6.52
N ILE A 226 0.64 7.65 7.14
CA ILE A 226 0.56 7.87 8.59
C ILE A 226 -0.64 7.11 9.14
N LEU A 227 -0.42 6.21 10.11
CA LEU A 227 -1.47 5.64 10.95
C LEU A 227 -1.02 5.69 12.40
N ILE A 228 -1.48 6.70 13.13
CA ILE A 228 -1.19 6.90 14.54
C ILE A 228 -2.49 7.29 15.23
N GLY A 229 -2.75 6.73 16.40
CA GLY A 229 -3.80 7.24 17.29
C GLY A 229 -4.33 6.23 18.28
N THR A 230 -4.28 4.95 17.92
CA THR A 230 -4.80 3.83 18.70
C THR A 230 -4.39 3.92 20.18
N ASN A 231 -3.10 4.08 20.46
CA ASN A 231 -2.56 4.11 21.82
C ASN A 231 -2.97 5.34 22.64
N ALA A 232 -3.16 6.49 21.99
CA ALA A 232 -3.63 7.70 22.69
C ALA A 232 -5.12 7.62 23.01
N LEU A 233 -5.88 6.87 22.20
CA LEU A 233 -7.34 6.89 22.23
C LEU A 233 -7.94 5.69 22.97
N VAL A 234 -7.14 4.76 23.53
CA VAL A 234 -7.66 3.59 24.26
C VAL A 234 -8.64 3.93 25.39
N GLN A 235 -8.47 5.10 26.02
CA GLN A 235 -9.39 5.65 27.02
C GLN A 235 -9.99 6.98 26.53
N PRO A 236 -11.24 7.29 26.91
CA PRO A 236 -11.87 8.57 26.58
C PRO A 236 -11.29 9.73 27.41
N GLY A 237 -11.54 10.96 26.96
CA GLY A 237 -11.32 12.18 27.76
C GLY A 237 -10.07 12.99 27.42
N ASN A 238 -9.36 12.65 26.35
CA ASN A 238 -8.16 13.37 25.90
C ASN A 238 -8.23 13.86 24.45
N ASP A 239 -9.42 13.88 23.86
CA ASP A 239 -9.70 14.11 22.45
C ASP A 239 -9.10 15.44 21.94
N ASP A 240 -9.34 16.54 22.67
CA ASP A 240 -8.81 17.87 22.31
C ASP A 240 -7.28 17.90 22.33
N SER A 241 -6.68 17.30 23.36
CA SER A 241 -5.22 17.23 23.48
C SER A 241 -4.62 16.34 22.39
N PHE A 242 -5.27 15.22 22.10
CA PHE A 242 -4.89 14.31 21.02
C PHE A 242 -4.89 15.05 19.68
N LEU A 243 -5.98 15.73 19.33
CA LEU A 243 -6.12 16.46 18.07
C LEU A 243 -5.13 17.63 17.96
N ALA A 244 -4.87 18.35 19.07
CA ALA A 244 -3.86 19.40 19.09
C ALA A 244 -2.44 18.85 18.81
N TYR A 245 -2.07 17.75 19.46
CA TYR A 245 -0.79 17.08 19.18
C TYR A 245 -0.76 16.45 17.79
N TYR A 246 -1.88 15.98 17.27
CA TYR A 246 -1.98 15.45 15.90
C TYR A 246 -1.71 16.54 14.88
N GLY A 247 -2.38 17.70 14.99
CA GLY A 247 -2.15 18.85 14.13
C GLY A 247 -0.69 19.31 14.18
N LYS A 248 -0.12 19.42 15.39
CA LYS A 248 1.30 19.76 15.57
C LYS A 248 2.23 18.73 14.97
N MET A 249 1.95 17.43 15.11
CA MET A 249 2.73 16.36 14.50
C MET A 249 2.77 16.51 12.98
N LEU A 250 1.61 16.78 12.34
CA LEU A 250 1.55 17.01 10.90
C LEU A 250 2.36 18.24 10.49
N ASP A 251 2.31 19.33 11.27
CA ASP A 251 3.06 20.55 11.00
C ASP A 251 4.58 20.36 11.13
N ASP A 252 5.03 19.66 12.18
CA ASP A 252 6.43 19.33 12.42
C ASP A 252 6.98 18.40 11.31
N LEU A 253 6.22 17.36 10.95
CA LEU A 253 6.59 16.44 9.87
C LEU A 253 6.70 17.19 8.54
N ARG A 254 5.74 18.05 8.20
CA ARG A 254 5.75 18.81 6.95
C ARG A 254 6.91 19.79 6.89
N THR A 255 7.30 20.37 8.02
CA THR A 255 8.48 21.22 8.13
C THR A 255 9.76 20.42 7.87
N ALA A 256 9.87 19.20 8.41
CA ALA A 256 11.02 18.33 8.22
C ALA A 256 11.08 17.67 6.82
N LEU A 257 9.93 17.57 6.15
CA LEU A 257 9.72 16.80 4.91
C LEU A 257 9.05 17.68 3.83
N PRO A 258 9.70 18.76 3.36
CA PRO A 258 9.06 19.78 2.53
C PRO A 258 8.61 19.30 1.14
N ASN A 259 9.14 18.19 0.64
CA ASN A 259 8.84 17.64 -0.67
C ASN A 259 8.03 16.33 -0.61
N THR A 260 7.49 15.99 0.56
CA THR A 260 6.79 14.72 0.79
C THR A 260 5.28 14.90 0.65
N VAL A 261 4.62 13.96 -0.01
CA VAL A 261 3.16 13.87 -0.08
C VAL A 261 2.63 13.04 1.09
N PHE A 262 1.63 13.54 1.80
CA PHE A 262 1.13 12.94 3.03
C PHE A 262 -0.18 12.21 2.79
N TYR A 263 -0.24 10.96 3.27
CA TYR A 263 -1.41 10.08 3.26
C TYR A 263 -1.74 9.72 4.70
N VAL A 264 -2.77 10.33 5.26
CA VAL A 264 -3.17 10.11 6.65
C VAL A 264 -4.33 9.12 6.67
N GLN A 265 -4.17 8.04 7.42
CA GLN A 265 -5.14 6.98 7.55
C GLN A 265 -5.95 7.18 8.83
N SER A 266 -7.26 6.97 8.74
CA SER A 266 -8.16 6.94 9.88
C SER A 266 -7.68 5.92 10.93
N VAL A 267 -7.88 6.24 12.21
CA VAL A 267 -7.67 5.30 13.31
C VAL A 267 -8.73 4.19 13.24
N LEU A 268 -8.31 2.94 13.41
CA LEU A 268 -9.21 1.79 13.38
C LEU A 268 -9.99 1.66 14.71
N PRO A 269 -11.24 1.18 14.67
CA PRO A 269 -11.96 0.74 15.86
C PRO A 269 -11.31 -0.52 16.45
N ALA A 270 -11.72 -0.85 17.67
CA ALA A 270 -11.49 -2.18 18.22
C ALA A 270 -12.74 -3.06 18.01
N THR A 271 -12.59 -4.36 18.24
CA THR A 271 -13.74 -5.28 18.23
C THR A 271 -14.74 -4.91 19.34
N GLN A 272 -16.01 -5.24 19.15
CA GLN A 272 -17.07 -4.94 20.13
C GLN A 272 -16.75 -5.49 21.52
N GLU A 273 -16.22 -6.71 21.61
CA GLU A 273 -15.81 -7.33 22.87
C GLU A 273 -14.79 -6.47 23.62
N LYS A 274 -13.76 -6.00 22.92
CA LYS A 274 -12.69 -5.20 23.54
C LYS A 274 -13.12 -3.81 23.91
N VAL A 275 -13.99 -3.18 23.13
CA VAL A 275 -14.58 -1.88 23.49
C VAL A 275 -15.38 -2.01 24.79
N ALA A 276 -16.16 -3.07 24.95
CA ALA A 276 -16.97 -3.30 26.15
C ALA A 276 -16.13 -3.67 27.39
N ASP A 277 -15.03 -4.37 27.21
CA ASP A 277 -14.19 -4.89 28.30
C ASP A 277 -13.14 -3.88 28.79
N SER A 278 -12.32 -3.33 27.88
CA SER A 278 -11.07 -2.68 28.28
C SER A 278 -10.64 -1.47 27.44
N LEU A 279 -11.19 -1.30 26.23
CA LEU A 279 -10.81 -0.25 25.28
C LEU A 279 -12.00 0.64 24.88
N PRO A 280 -12.73 1.24 25.84
CA PRO A 280 -13.94 2.01 25.56
C PRO A 280 -13.68 3.24 24.67
N GLY A 281 -12.44 3.73 24.62
CA GLY A 281 -12.09 4.85 23.76
C GLY A 281 -11.99 4.49 22.27
N LEU A 282 -11.89 3.21 21.90
CA LEU A 282 -11.86 2.76 20.51
C LEU A 282 -13.26 2.38 19.98
N ALA A 283 -14.31 2.90 20.62
CA ALA A 283 -15.69 2.73 20.19
C ALA A 283 -15.96 3.47 18.85
N PRO A 284 -16.80 2.91 17.96
CA PRO A 284 -17.05 3.47 16.63
C PRO A 284 -17.63 4.89 16.64
N ASP A 285 -18.54 5.19 17.57
CA ASP A 285 -19.21 6.49 17.69
C ASP A 285 -18.21 7.61 18.03
N ARG A 286 -17.31 7.37 18.98
CA ARG A 286 -16.23 8.30 19.32
C ARG A 286 -15.22 8.40 18.18
N LEU A 287 -14.79 7.27 17.61
CA LEU A 287 -13.79 7.28 16.56
C LEU A 287 -14.30 7.95 15.28
N ALA A 288 -15.59 7.89 14.97
CA ALA A 288 -16.17 8.64 13.86
C ALA A 288 -15.93 10.16 14.01
N VAL A 289 -16.12 10.71 15.21
CA VAL A 289 -15.87 12.13 15.50
C VAL A 289 -14.37 12.47 15.38
N ILE A 290 -13.51 11.63 15.95
CA ILE A 290 -12.05 11.83 15.89
C ILE A 290 -11.54 11.74 14.44
N ASN A 291 -11.97 10.73 13.70
CA ASN A 291 -11.56 10.50 12.32
C ASN A 291 -12.05 11.63 11.40
N ALA A 292 -13.25 12.19 11.62
CA ALA A 292 -13.72 13.39 10.92
C ALA A 292 -12.83 14.62 11.24
N ALA A 293 -12.41 14.79 12.49
CA ALA A 293 -11.49 15.87 12.85
C ALA A 293 -10.09 15.69 12.22
N ILE A 294 -9.57 14.46 12.16
CA ILE A 294 -8.32 14.14 11.45
C ILE A 294 -8.47 14.44 9.95
N GLN A 295 -9.59 14.05 9.33
CA GLN A 295 -9.88 14.37 7.93
C GLN A 295 -9.88 15.89 7.68
N GLN A 296 -10.47 16.67 8.58
CA GLN A 296 -10.46 18.12 8.50
C GLN A 296 -9.03 18.70 8.61
N LEU A 297 -8.22 18.20 9.55
CA LEU A 297 -6.80 18.58 9.66
C LEU A 297 -6.02 18.28 8.38
N CYS A 298 -6.35 17.18 7.69
CA CYS A 298 -5.76 16.83 6.40
C CYS A 298 -6.14 17.83 5.31
N ALA A 299 -7.43 18.18 5.22
CA ALA A 299 -7.93 19.14 4.25
C ALA A 299 -7.26 20.52 4.41
N GLU A 300 -7.10 20.98 5.65
CA GLU A 300 -6.43 22.26 5.96
C GLU A 300 -4.94 22.29 5.59
N ARG A 301 -4.29 21.12 5.57
CA ARG A 301 -2.83 20.98 5.36
C ARG A 301 -2.47 20.45 3.97
N GLY A 302 -3.45 20.12 3.15
CA GLY A 302 -3.25 19.53 1.83
C GLY A 302 -2.75 18.09 1.88
N CYS A 303 -3.09 17.34 2.93
CA CYS A 303 -2.83 15.90 3.02
C CYS A 303 -3.97 15.12 2.36
N TYR A 304 -3.65 13.96 1.80
CA TYR A 304 -4.69 12.98 1.43
C TYR A 304 -5.17 12.26 2.69
N TYR A 305 -6.48 12.09 2.81
CA TYR A 305 -7.09 11.29 3.85
C TYR A 305 -7.54 9.93 3.29
N LEU A 306 -7.26 8.87 4.03
CA LEU A 306 -7.61 7.49 3.70
C LEU A 306 -8.55 6.96 4.79
N ASP A 307 -9.80 6.68 4.44
CA ASP A 307 -10.80 6.12 5.36
C ASP A 307 -10.63 4.60 5.51
N LEU A 308 -9.52 4.21 6.13
CA LEU A 308 -9.20 2.82 6.42
C LEU A 308 -10.19 2.19 7.41
N SER A 309 -10.79 2.99 8.30
CA SER A 309 -11.72 2.54 9.33
C SER A 309 -12.95 1.93 8.68
N ALA A 310 -13.52 2.59 7.67
CA ALA A 310 -14.66 2.06 6.92
C ALA A 310 -14.36 0.74 6.21
N GLU A 311 -13.11 0.51 5.80
CA GLU A 311 -12.68 -0.73 5.13
C GLU A 311 -12.63 -1.94 6.08
N PHE A 312 -12.39 -1.71 7.37
CA PHE A 312 -12.23 -2.76 8.37
C PHE A 312 -13.40 -2.89 9.34
N ALA A 313 -14.36 -1.97 9.25
CA ALA A 313 -15.55 -1.98 10.09
C ALA A 313 -16.53 -3.09 9.70
N ASP A 314 -17.17 -3.72 10.68
CA ASP A 314 -18.38 -4.51 10.49
C ASP A 314 -19.62 -3.61 10.36
N ASP A 315 -20.80 -4.23 10.17
CA ASP A 315 -22.06 -3.51 10.00
C ASP A 315 -22.42 -2.60 11.19
N ALA A 316 -21.86 -2.85 12.38
CA ALA A 316 -22.05 -2.05 13.58
C ALA A 316 -20.94 -0.98 13.79
N GLY A 317 -19.96 -0.91 12.89
CA GLY A 317 -18.86 0.03 12.93
C GLY A 317 -17.63 -0.45 13.72
N TYR A 318 -17.67 -1.64 14.33
CA TYR A 318 -16.55 -2.19 15.10
C TYR A 318 -15.55 -2.89 14.19
N LEU A 319 -14.34 -3.15 14.69
CA LEU A 319 -13.37 -3.90 13.91
C LEU A 319 -13.90 -5.31 13.61
N SER A 320 -13.97 -5.67 12.33
CA SER A 320 -14.42 -6.99 11.90
C SER A 320 -13.52 -8.10 12.46
N THR A 321 -14.16 -9.11 13.05
CA THR A 321 -13.47 -10.27 13.60
C THR A 321 -12.80 -11.15 12.53
N GLU A 322 -13.18 -10.99 11.26
CA GLU A 322 -12.51 -11.65 10.12
C GLU A 322 -11.07 -11.16 9.93
N PHE A 323 -10.81 -9.90 10.26
CA PHE A 323 -9.52 -9.26 10.06
C PHE A 323 -8.75 -9.01 11.35
N SER A 324 -9.36 -9.22 12.52
CA SER A 324 -8.73 -8.97 13.82
C SER A 324 -8.11 -10.22 14.45
N GLN A 325 -7.00 -10.04 15.14
CA GLN A 325 -6.44 -11.00 16.08
C GLN A 325 -7.36 -11.15 17.31
N PRO A 326 -7.18 -12.20 18.13
CA PRO A 326 -7.95 -12.39 19.37
C PRO A 326 -7.82 -11.24 20.39
N ASP A 327 -6.79 -10.41 20.27
CA ASP A 327 -6.65 -9.20 21.09
C ASP A 327 -7.64 -8.09 20.71
N GLY A 328 -8.33 -8.24 19.58
CA GLY A 328 -9.36 -7.35 19.07
C GLY A 328 -8.89 -5.97 18.64
N VAL A 329 -7.59 -5.80 18.42
CA VAL A 329 -6.95 -4.55 17.98
C VAL A 329 -6.02 -4.78 16.79
N HIS A 330 -5.15 -5.80 16.85
CA HIS A 330 -4.19 -6.07 15.78
C HIS A 330 -4.83 -6.84 14.64
N LEU A 331 -4.24 -6.73 13.45
CA LEU A 331 -4.74 -7.39 12.26
C LEU A 331 -4.13 -8.79 12.07
N THR A 332 -4.93 -9.68 11.47
CA THR A 332 -4.46 -10.95 10.92
C THR A 332 -3.69 -10.73 9.62
N VAL A 333 -3.03 -11.78 9.11
CA VAL A 333 -2.34 -11.71 7.81
C VAL A 333 -3.32 -11.39 6.67
N SER A 334 -4.56 -11.89 6.73
CA SER A 334 -5.61 -11.51 5.78
C SER A 334 -6.00 -10.03 5.95
N GLY A 335 -6.09 -9.54 7.18
CA GLY A 335 -6.29 -8.12 7.47
C GLY A 335 -5.20 -7.24 6.85
N TYR A 336 -3.92 -7.59 7.03
CA TYR A 336 -2.82 -6.86 6.39
C TYR A 336 -2.85 -6.95 4.86
N SER A 337 -3.24 -8.09 4.29
CA SER A 337 -3.40 -8.24 2.84
C SER A 337 -4.52 -7.33 2.31
N ARG A 338 -5.62 -7.20 3.06
CA ARG A 338 -6.71 -6.27 2.75
C ARG A 338 -6.25 -4.81 2.84
N TRP A 339 -5.46 -4.47 3.85
CA TRP A 339 -4.89 -3.14 4.03
C TRP A 339 -4.01 -2.75 2.85
N VAL A 340 -3.04 -3.59 2.46
CA VAL A 340 -2.19 -3.31 1.29
C VAL A 340 -3.04 -3.17 0.02
N SER A 341 -4.04 -4.04 -0.17
CA SER A 341 -4.96 -3.94 -1.30
C SER A 341 -5.71 -2.61 -1.33
N TYR A 342 -6.20 -2.14 -0.18
CA TYR A 342 -6.85 -0.85 -0.04
C TYR A 342 -5.90 0.29 -0.43
N LEU A 343 -4.67 0.31 0.08
CA LEU A 343 -3.68 1.33 -0.27
C LEU A 343 -3.33 1.33 -1.76
N CYS A 344 -3.31 0.16 -2.39
CA CYS A 344 -3.06 -0.01 -3.82
C CYS A 344 -4.20 0.51 -4.71
N THR A 345 -5.41 0.70 -4.19
CA THR A 345 -6.55 1.23 -4.96
C THR A 345 -6.89 2.68 -4.63
N HIS A 346 -6.43 3.20 -3.48
CA HIS A 346 -6.71 4.56 -3.03
C HIS A 346 -5.48 5.44 -3.26
N VAL A 347 -5.22 5.76 -4.53
CA VAL A 347 -4.11 6.60 -4.97
C VAL A 347 -4.63 7.84 -5.72
N PRO A 348 -3.94 9.00 -5.66
CA PRO A 348 -4.37 10.19 -6.36
C PRO A 348 -4.39 9.98 -7.87
N TYR A 349 -5.18 10.81 -8.56
CA TYR A 349 -5.16 10.84 -10.01
C TYR A 349 -3.73 11.10 -10.53
N SER A 350 -3.32 10.29 -11.49
CA SER A 350 -2.10 10.40 -12.26
C SER A 350 -2.45 10.14 -13.72
N LYS A 351 -2.18 11.12 -14.58
CA LYS A 351 -2.36 10.99 -16.04
C LYS A 351 -1.52 9.87 -16.67
N ASP A 352 -0.52 9.40 -15.93
CA ASP A 352 0.42 8.36 -16.34
C ASP A 352 0.03 6.98 -15.77
N ASN A 353 -1.03 6.89 -14.94
CA ASN A 353 -1.61 5.62 -14.49
C ASN A 353 -2.66 5.14 -15.51
N PRO A 354 -2.41 4.07 -16.28
CA PRO A 354 -3.30 3.65 -17.36
C PRO A 354 -4.64 3.07 -16.88
N TYR A 355 -4.77 2.77 -15.60
CA TYR A 355 -5.98 2.19 -15.00
C TYR A 355 -6.93 3.25 -14.41
N GLN A 356 -6.65 4.54 -14.63
CA GLN A 356 -7.43 5.64 -14.10
C GLN A 356 -8.27 6.34 -15.18
N ALA A 357 -9.51 6.68 -14.84
CA ALA A 357 -10.40 7.38 -15.76
C ALA A 357 -9.84 8.77 -16.10
N GLY A 358 -9.76 9.08 -17.40
CA GLY A 358 -9.19 10.34 -17.88
C GLY A 358 -7.67 10.35 -18.04
N SER A 359 -6.97 9.23 -17.75
CA SER A 359 -5.53 9.13 -18.03
C SER A 359 -5.23 9.23 -19.54
N THR A 360 -3.95 9.43 -19.89
CA THR A 360 -3.48 9.42 -21.29
C THR A 360 -3.85 8.12 -22.03
N TYR A 361 -4.15 7.08 -21.25
CA TYR A 361 -4.58 5.76 -21.66
C TYR A 361 -6.01 5.51 -21.15
N TYR A 362 -6.88 4.94 -21.99
CA TYR A 362 -8.24 4.58 -21.60
C TYR A 362 -8.50 3.09 -21.85
N LEU A 363 -9.40 2.50 -21.06
CA LEU A 363 -9.98 1.19 -21.36
C LEU A 363 -10.96 1.36 -22.52
N SER A 364 -10.76 0.61 -23.61
CA SER A 364 -11.69 0.61 -24.75
C SER A 364 -13.07 0.10 -24.32
N GLU A 365 -14.14 0.48 -25.04
CA GLU A 365 -15.50 -0.01 -24.77
C GLU A 365 -15.58 -1.55 -24.82
N ASP A 366 -14.81 -2.19 -25.71
CA ASP A 366 -14.70 -3.65 -25.78
C ASP A 366 -14.12 -4.25 -24.49
N MET A 367 -13.11 -3.59 -23.90
CA MET A 367 -12.51 -4.03 -22.63
C MET A 367 -13.46 -3.78 -21.45
N LYS A 368 -14.22 -2.69 -21.48
CA LYS A 368 -15.25 -2.42 -20.47
C LYS A 368 -16.36 -3.47 -20.52
N GLY A 369 -16.78 -3.88 -21.72
CA GLY A 369 -17.72 -4.97 -21.93
C GLY A 369 -17.21 -6.31 -21.39
N LEU A 370 -15.94 -6.63 -21.66
CA LEU A 370 -15.28 -7.84 -21.13
C LEU A 370 -15.12 -7.82 -19.61
N LEU A 371 -14.91 -6.66 -19.00
CA LEU A 371 -14.83 -6.50 -17.55
C LEU A 371 -16.20 -6.56 -16.88
N SER A 372 -17.28 -6.11 -17.54
CA SER A 372 -18.65 -6.25 -17.03
C SER A 372 -19.19 -7.67 -17.08
N ASP A 373 -18.55 -8.55 -17.87
CA ASP A 373 -18.90 -9.97 -18.01
C ASP A 373 -18.07 -10.89 -17.09
N LEU A 374 -17.17 -10.33 -16.27
CA LEU A 374 -16.49 -11.08 -15.20
C LEU A 374 -17.44 -11.21 -13.98
N PRO A 375 -17.56 -12.41 -13.39
CA PRO A 375 -18.52 -12.69 -12.32
C PRO A 375 -18.28 -11.95 -11.01
#